data_AF-A0A3D1YX60-F1
#
_entry.id   AF-A0A3D1YX60-F1
#
_cell.length_a   1.000
_cell.length_b   1.000
_cell.length_c   1.000
_cell.angle_alpha   90.00
_cell.angle_beta   90.00
_cell.angle_gamma   90.00
#
_symmetry.space_group_name_H-M   'P 1'
#
loop_
_entity.id
_entity.type
_entity.pdbx_description
1 polymer ?
#
loop_
_entity_poly.entity_id
_entity_poly.type
_entity_poly.pdbx_seq_one_letter_code
_entity_poly.pdbx_strand_id
1 'polypeptide(L)' 'MASGGYPTDYETGFEVTGLDEASAMEGVAVFHAGTILSDGKILTAGGRVL' A
#
# COMPACT_ATOMS: atom_id res chain seq x y z
N MET A 1 4.01 5.84 -0.48
CA MET A 1 4.51 4.69 -1.26
C MET A 1 3.88 4.68 -2.66
N ALA A 2 4.59 4.17 -3.68
CA ALA A 2 4.07 4.00 -5.04
C ALA A 2 4.43 2.62 -5.60
N SER A 3 3.63 2.11 -6.53
CA SER A 3 3.89 0.86 -7.24
C SER A 3 5.06 1.02 -8.22
N GLY A 4 5.82 -0.06 -8.44
CA GLY A 4 6.95 -0.05 -9.36
C GLY A 4 6.50 0.32 -10.78
N GLY A 5 7.19 1.27 -11.42
CA GLY A 5 6.88 1.75 -12.78
C GLY A 5 5.92 2.94 -12.85
N TYR A 6 5.26 3.33 -11.75
CA TYR A 6 4.47 4.56 -11.70
C TYR A 6 5.35 5.80 -12.01
N PRO A 7 4.89 6.76 -12.83
CA PRO A 7 3.51 6.99 -13.29
C PRO A 7 3.11 6.31 -14.61
N THR A 8 3.97 5.48 -15.20
CA THR A 8 3.70 4.77 -16.46
C THR A 8 3.04 3.42 -16.17
N ASP A 9 3.48 2.34 -16.80
CA ASP A 9 2.97 0.99 -16.55
C ASP A 9 3.46 0.50 -15.19
N TYR A 10 2.52 0.05 -14.37
CA TYR A 10 2.78 -0.53 -13.07
C TYR A 10 1.94 -1.79 -12.88
N GLU A 11 2.47 -2.70 -12.08
CA GLU A 11 1.75 -3.92 -11.70
C GLU A 11 1.07 -3.72 -10.33
N THR A 12 -0.04 -4.43 -10.14
CA THR A 12 -0.85 -4.40 -8.91
C THR A 12 -1.02 -5.82 -8.36
N GLY A 13 -1.48 -5.94 -7.12
CA GLY A 13 -1.73 -7.22 -6.46
C GLY A 13 -0.57 -7.68 -5.55
N PHE A 14 0.41 -6.82 -5.30
CA PHE A 14 1.50 -7.13 -4.37
C PHE A 14 1.08 -6.86 -2.93
N GLU A 15 1.47 -7.75 -2.02
CA GLU A 15 1.18 -7.62 -0.60
C GLU A 15 1.92 -6.42 0.02
N VAL A 16 1.19 -5.61 0.77
CA VAL A 16 1.70 -4.49 1.55
C VAL A 16 1.89 -4.97 2.99
N THR A 17 3.15 -5.02 3.42
CA THR A 17 3.55 -5.42 4.78
C THR A 17 4.04 -4.22 5.59
N GLY A 18 4.20 -4.37 6.91
CA GLY A 18 4.71 -3.29 7.77
C GLY A 18 3.65 -2.30 8.29
N LEU A 19 2.37 -2.52 7.98
CA LEU A 19 1.28 -1.59 8.33
C LEU A 19 0.99 -1.56 9.84
N ASP A 20 1.11 -2.70 10.51
CA ASP A 20 0.88 -2.80 11.95
C ASP A 20 2.00 -2.08 12.71
N GLU A 21 3.25 -2.27 12.29
CA GLU A 21 4.40 -1.58 12.86
C GLU A 21 4.31 -0.07 12.64
N ALA A 22 3.95 0.36 11.42
CA ALA A 22 3.77 1.78 11.11
C ALA A 22 2.64 2.41 11.93
N SER A 23 1.55 1.68 12.15
CA SER A 23 0.40 2.16 12.97
C SER A 23 0.73 2.24 14.46
N ALA A 24 1.72 1.49 14.93
CA ALA A 24 2.19 1.54 16.31
C ALA A 24 3.19 2.70 16.56
N MET A 25 3.71 3.35 15.52
CA MET A 25 4.64 4.47 15.66
C MET A 25 3.91 5.76 16.03
N GLU A 26 4.34 6.38 17.13
CA GLU A 26 3.78 7.65 17.58
C GLU A 26 4.01 8.76 16.54
N GLY A 27 2.95 9.51 16.24
CA GLY A 27 2.99 10.61 15.26
C GLY A 27 2.96 10.15 13.79
N VAL A 28 2.79 8.86 13.51
CA VAL A 28 2.64 8.33 12.14
C VAL A 28 1.17 8.06 11.85
N ALA A 29 0.73 8.49 10.67
CA ALA A 29 -0.57 8.13 10.11
C ALA A 29 -0.36 7.59 8.69
N VAL A 30 -0.92 6.42 8.41
CA VAL A 30 -0.88 5.78 7.09
C VAL A 30 -2.24 5.95 6.42
N PHE A 31 -2.26 6.50 5.22
CA PHE A 31 -3.49 6.71 4.45
C PHE A 31 -3.53 5.75 3.27
N HIS A 32 -4.55 4.92 3.22
CA HIS A 32 -4.77 4.01 2.11
C HIS A 32 -5.28 4.76 0.87
N ALA A 33 -4.50 4.78 -0.21
CA ALA A 33 -4.90 5.31 -1.50
C ALA A 33 -5.23 4.16 -2.46
N GLY A 34 -4.26 3.73 -3.28
CA GLY A 34 -4.39 2.60 -4.19
C GLY A 34 -4.10 1.27 -3.52
N THR A 35 -4.92 0.86 -2.54
CA THR A 35 -4.85 -0.46 -1.90
C THR A 35 -6.21 -1.16 -1.89
N ILE A 36 -6.21 -2.48 -1.84
CA ILE A 36 -7.41 -3.31 -1.66
C ILE A 36 -7.19 -4.34 -0.55
N LEU A 37 -8.25 -4.68 0.20
CA LEU A 37 -8.25 -5.81 1.12
C LEU A 37 -8.73 -7.07 0.37
N SER A 38 -7.88 -8.08 0.26
CA SER A 38 -8.21 -9.40 -0.33
C SER A 38 -7.67 -10.50 0.55
N ASP A 39 -8.50 -11.49 0.89
CA ASP A 39 -8.08 -12.66 1.67
C ASP A 39 -7.35 -12.32 2.98
N GLY A 40 -7.78 -11.24 3.64
CA GLY A 40 -7.17 -10.75 4.89
C GLY A 40 -5.84 -10.01 4.70
N LYS A 41 -5.42 -9.77 3.46
CA LYS A 41 -4.17 -9.07 3.11
C LYS A 41 -4.46 -7.75 2.42
N ILE A 42 -3.62 -6.76 2.69
CA ILE A 42 -3.64 -5.50 1.94
C ILE A 42 -2.77 -5.66 0.70
N LEU A 43 -3.33 -5.45 -0.48
CA LEU A 43 -2.62 -5.54 -1.75
C LEU A 43 -2.55 -4.17 -2.44
N THR A 44 -1.52 -3.94 -3.27
CA THR A 44 -1.45 -2.77 -4.14
C THR A 44 -2.57 -2.83 -5.19
N ALA A 45 -3.25 -1.70 -5.41
CA ALA A 45 -4.38 -1.57 -6.32
C ALA A 45 -4.32 -0.28 -7.16
N GLY A 46 -3.19 0.43 -7.14
CA GLY A 46 -3.00 1.65 -7.90
C GLY A 46 -1.55 2.10 -7.94
N GLY A 47 -1.29 3.14 -8.72
CA GLY A 47 0.05 3.72 -8.87
C GLY A 47 0.58 4.38 -7.60
N ARG A 48 -0.27 5.16 -6.91
CA ARG A 48 -0.01 5.69 -5.56
C ARG A 48 -0.73 4.82 -4.54
N VAL A 49 -0.01 4.33 -3.52
CA VAL A 49 -0.50 3.25 -2.65
C VAL A 49 -0.79 3.74 -1.23
N LEU A 50 0.21 4.35 -0.57
CA LEU A 50 0.17 4.86 0.82
C LEU A 50 0.66 6.30 0.91
#